data_AF-A0A953N3W7-F1
#
_entry.id   AF-A0A953N3W7-F1
#
_cell.length_a   1.000
_cell.length_b   1.000
_cell.length_c   1.000
_cell.angle_alpha   90.00
_cell.angle_beta   90.00
_cell.angle_gamma   90.00
#
_symmetry.space_group_name_H-M   'P 1'
#
loop_
_entity.id
_entity.type
_entity.pdbx_description
1 polymer ?
#
loop_
_entity_poly.entity_id
_entity_poly.type
_entity_poly.pdbx_seq_one_letter_code
_entity_poly.pdbx_strand_id
1 'polypeptide(L)'
;MYIQILIAGFGGGVIRGLVGFIKHQYSYKRVGFRLTYFLGMMFLSGVIGFLAAIVTKELGITFLGLDYITPAIAFVIGYAGGDFIENLYKIILKKPSIYSK
;
A
#
# COMPACT_ATOMS: atom_id res chain seq x y z
N MET A 1 10.72 -7.14 15.46
CA MET A 1 10.56 -5.90 14.66
C MET A 1 10.20 -6.16 13.20
N TYR A 2 10.86 -7.10 12.50
CA TYR A 2 10.58 -7.38 11.07
C TYR A 2 9.12 -7.80 10.80
N ILE A 3 8.60 -8.76 11.56
CA ILE A 3 7.22 -9.25 11.44
C ILE A 3 6.17 -8.17 11.71
N GLN A 4 6.43 -7.24 12.63
CA GLN A 4 5.51 -6.15 12.96
C GLN A 4 5.35 -5.16 11.79
N ILE A 5 6.45 -4.87 11.09
CA ILE A 5 6.46 -4.04 9.87
C ILE A 5 5.62 -4.71 8.77
N LEU A 6 5.79 -6.02 8.59
CA LEU A 6 5.06 -6.77 7.58
C LEU A 6 3.55 -6.83 7.86
N ILE A 7 3.18 -7.12 9.10
CA ILE A 7 1.76 -7.15 9.52
C ILE A 7 1.15 -5.75 9.39
N ALA A 8 1.88 -4.70 9.79
CA ALA A 8 1.40 -3.34 9.67
C ALA A 8 1.22 -2.90 8.20
N GLY A 9 2.17 -3.23 7.32
CA GLY A 9 2.06 -2.98 5.87
C GLY A 9 0.91 -3.74 5.21
N PHE A 10 0.72 -5.01 5.57
CA PHE A 10 -0.45 -5.77 5.14
C PHE A 10 -1.76 -5.13 5.63
N GLY A 11 -1.81 -4.74 6.91
CA GLY A 11 -2.97 -4.07 7.51
C GLY A 11 -3.34 -2.75 6.81
N GLY A 12 -2.35 -1.94 6.48
CA GLY A 12 -2.55 -0.73 5.67
C GLY A 12 -3.16 -1.05 4.30
N GLY A 13 -2.63 -2.07 3.63
CA GLY A 13 -3.14 -2.55 2.34
C GLY A 13 -4.59 -3.06 2.42
N VAL A 14 -4.95 -3.79 3.48
CA VAL A 14 -6.33 -4.24 3.71
C VAL A 14 -7.28 -3.07 3.90
N ILE A 15 -6.89 -2.05 4.68
CA ILE A 15 -7.73 -0.86 4.89
C ILE A 15 -7.95 -0.09 3.58
N ARG A 16 -6.92 0.04 2.73
CA ARG A 16 -7.10 0.59 1.38
C ARG A 16 -8.11 -0.22 0.56
N GLY A 17 -8.04 -1.54 0.62
CA GLY A 17 -8.98 -2.44 -0.03
C GLY A 17 -10.42 -2.25 0.47
N LEU A 18 -10.59 -2.08 1.78
CA LEU A 18 -11.88 -1.82 2.42
C LEU A 18 -12.46 -0.47 1.98
N VAL A 19 -11.64 0.60 1.98
CA VAL A 19 -12.06 1.93 1.50
C VAL A 19 -12.45 1.88 0.02
N GLY A 20 -11.69 1.16 -0.81
CA GLY A 20 -12.01 0.95 -2.22
C GLY A 20 -13.32 0.20 -2.42
N PHE A 21 -13.57 -0.84 -1.62
CA PHE A 21 -14.82 -1.58 -1.64
C PHE A 21 -16.02 -0.72 -1.23
N ILE A 22 -15.89 0.06 -0.15
CA ILE A 22 -16.93 0.98 0.31
C ILE A 22 -17.26 2.00 -0.79
N LYS A 23 -16.23 2.62 -1.41
CA LYS A 23 -16.42 3.54 -2.53
C LYS A 23 -17.15 2.88 -3.71
N HIS A 24 -16.79 1.64 -4.04
CA HIS A 24 -17.46 0.89 -5.09
C HIS A 24 -18.94 0.65 -4.76
N GLN A 25 -19.26 0.28 -3.51
CA GLN A 25 -20.65 0.09 -3.07
C GLN A 25 -21.47 1.39 -3.15
N TYR A 26 -20.90 2.53 -2.74
CA TYR A 26 -21.61 3.82 -2.79
C TYR A 26 -21.75 4.39 -4.22
N SER A 27 -20.82 4.09 -5.12
CA SER A 27 -20.83 4.64 -6.49
C SER A 27 -21.89 4.00 -7.39
N TYR A 28 -22.43 2.83 -7.04
CA TYR A 28 -23.34 2.09 -7.91
C TYR A 28 -24.63 1.71 -7.17
N LYS A 29 -25.79 2.11 -7.73
CA LYS A 29 -27.12 1.97 -7.08
C LYS A 29 -27.60 0.52 -6.86
N ARG A 30 -26.93 -0.48 -7.43
CA ARG A 30 -27.23 -1.93 -7.25
C ARG A 30 -25.95 -2.76 -7.43
N VAL A 31 -25.17 -2.94 -6.37
CA VAL A 31 -24.05 -3.90 -6.37
C VAL A 31 -24.40 -5.06 -5.45
N GLY A 32 -24.44 -6.27 -5.98
CA GLY A 32 -24.57 -7.47 -5.15
C GLY A 32 -23.31 -7.66 -4.31
N PHE A 33 -23.46 -7.82 -2.99
CA PHE A 33 -22.33 -8.19 -2.13
C PHE A 33 -21.90 -9.63 -2.43
N ARG A 34 -20.74 -9.80 -3.06
CA ARG A 34 -20.12 -11.12 -3.28
C ARG A 34 -18.97 -11.29 -2.31
N LEU A 35 -19.15 -12.14 -1.29
CA LEU A 35 -18.17 -12.35 -0.22
C LEU A 35 -16.80 -12.79 -0.76
N THR A 36 -16.78 -13.67 -1.76
CA THR A 36 -15.54 -14.14 -2.40
C THR A 36 -14.78 -13.02 -3.10
N TYR A 37 -15.47 -12.12 -3.79
CA TYR A 37 -14.87 -10.95 -4.42
C TYR A 37 -14.34 -9.96 -3.37
N PHE A 38 -15.09 -9.72 -2.30
CA PHE A 38 -14.66 -8.87 -1.20
C PHE A 38 -13.38 -9.38 -0.55
N LEU A 39 -13.36 -10.65 -0.14
CA LEU A 39 -12.18 -11.28 0.49
C LEU A 39 -10.99 -11.33 -0.47
N GLY A 40 -11.22 -11.68 -1.74
CA GLY A 40 -10.17 -11.71 -2.76
C GLY A 40 -9.54 -10.34 -2.99
N MET A 41 -10.35 -9.29 -3.11
CA MET A 41 -9.87 -7.93 -3.31
C MET A 41 -9.16 -7.37 -2.07
N MET A 42 -9.68 -7.63 -0.86
CA MET A 42 -8.99 -7.22 0.37
C MET A 42 -7.66 -7.94 0.55
N PHE A 43 -7.63 -9.25 0.29
CA PHE A 43 -6.40 -10.04 0.40
C PHE A 43 -5.35 -9.57 -0.60
N LEU A 44 -5.72 -9.39 -1.87
CA LEU A 44 -4.83 -8.89 -2.91
C LEU A 44 -4.31 -7.48 -2.56
N SER A 45 -5.18 -6.60 -2.07
CA SER A 45 -4.77 -5.27 -1.61
C SER A 45 -3.80 -5.33 -0.42
N GLY A 46 -4.02 -6.25 0.52
CA GLY A 46 -3.12 -6.53 1.62
C GLY A 46 -1.76 -7.03 1.16
N VAL A 47 -1.71 -7.95 0.19
CA VAL A 47 -0.46 -8.46 -0.42
C VAL A 47 0.32 -7.32 -1.08
N ILE A 48 -0.36 -6.41 -1.79
CA ILE A 48 0.30 -5.23 -2.38
C ILE A 48 0.89 -4.32 -1.28
N GLY A 49 0.16 -4.08 -0.19
CA GLY A 49 0.66 -3.29 0.94
C GLY A 49 1.85 -3.94 1.65
N PHE A 50 1.83 -5.25 1.80
CA PHE A 50 2.95 -6.06 2.30
C PHE A 50 4.19 -5.93 1.40
N LEU A 51 4.03 -6.08 0.08
CA LEU A 51 5.13 -5.93 -0.88
C LEU A 51 5.70 -4.51 -0.87
N ALA A 52 4.85 -3.48 -0.80
CA ALA A 52 5.30 -2.09 -0.72
C ALA A 52 6.17 -1.82 0.53
N ALA A 53 5.77 -2.36 1.68
CA ALA A 53 6.54 -2.25 2.92
C ALA A 53 7.89 -2.97 2.83
N ILE A 54 7.95 -4.16 2.21
CA ILE A 54 9.22 -4.89 1.98
C ILE A 54 10.14 -4.10 1.06
N VAL A 55 9.65 -3.69 -0.11
CA VAL A 55 10.46 -2.98 -1.11
C VAL A 55 11.05 -1.72 -0.50
N THR A 56 10.26 -0.95 0.24
CA THR A 56 10.74 0.29 0.87
C THR A 56 11.80 0.02 1.93
N LYS A 57 11.68 -1.08 2.66
CA LYS A 57 12.65 -1.50 3.66
C LYS A 57 13.97 -1.95 3.02
N GLU A 58 13.90 -2.80 1.99
CA GLU A 58 15.07 -3.32 1.28
C GLU A 58 15.82 -2.25 0.50
N LEU A 59 15.10 -1.22 0.01
CA LEU A 59 15.73 -0.06 -0.61
C LEU A 59 16.52 0.82 0.38
N GLY A 60 16.48 0.53 1.68
CA GLY A 60 17.26 1.23 2.70
C GLY A 60 16.87 2.70 2.87
N ILE A 61 15.63 3.05 2.52
CA ILE A 61 15.19 4.45 2.48
C ILE A 61 14.86 4.91 3.89
N THR A 62 15.61 5.91 4.34
CA THR A 62 15.38 6.58 5.61
C THR A 62 14.21 7.55 5.48
N PHE A 63 13.23 7.42 6.37
CA PHE A 63 12.06 8.30 6.40
C PHE A 63 12.16 9.23 7.60
N LEU A 64 11.99 10.53 7.38
CA LEU A 64 11.94 11.55 8.45
C LEU A 64 13.19 11.59 9.36
N GLY A 65 14.36 11.21 8.84
CA GLY A 65 15.59 11.14 9.64
C GLY A 65 15.67 9.96 10.61
N LEU A 66 14.76 8.99 10.50
CA LEU A 66 14.82 7.72 11.22
C LEU A 66 15.61 6.69 10.41
N ASP A 67 16.57 6.04 11.06
CA ASP A 67 17.39 4.96 10.49
C ASP A 67 16.62 3.66 10.26
N TYR A 68 15.36 3.59 10.72
CA TYR A 68 14.54 2.38 10.61
C TYR A 68 13.08 2.70 10.31
N ILE A 69 12.46 1.80 9.53
CA ILE A 69 11.02 1.83 9.29
C ILE A 69 10.30 1.34 10.54
N THR A 70 9.53 2.24 11.16
CA THR A 70 8.62 1.88 12.26
C THR A 70 7.38 1.15 11.70
N PRO A 71 6.70 0.31 12.50
CA PRO A 71 5.44 -0.30 12.09
C PRO A 71 4.38 0.72 11.67
N ALA A 72 4.35 1.91 12.28
CA ALA A 72 3.44 2.99 11.90
C ALA A 72 3.72 3.51 10.48
N ILE A 73 5.00 3.71 10.13
CA ILE A 73 5.39 4.10 8.76
C ILE A 73 5.06 2.98 7.79
N ALA A 74 5.33 1.72 8.15
CA ALA A 74 5.01 0.56 7.33
C ALA A 74 3.51 0.46 7.01
N PHE A 75 2.65 0.80 7.98
CA PHE A 75 1.21 0.87 7.78
C PHE A 75 0.80 1.93 6.76
N VAL A 76 1.39 3.13 6.85
CA VAL A 76 1.12 4.21 5.88
C VAL A 76 1.60 3.83 4.48
N ILE A 77 2.80 3.23 4.39
CA ILE A 77 3.34 2.69 3.13
C ILE A 77 2.39 1.64 2.54
N GLY A 78 1.92 0.72 3.38
CA GLY A 78 0.98 -0.32 2.96
C GLY A 78 -0.36 0.23 2.48
N TYR A 79 -0.87 1.28 3.13
CA TYR A 79 -2.10 1.97 2.73
C TYR A 79 -1.96 2.73 1.41
N ALA A 80 -0.81 3.37 1.18
CA ALA A 80 -0.53 4.03 -0.10
C ALA A 80 -0.22 3.01 -1.21
N GLY A 81 0.42 1.89 -0.87
CA GLY A 81 0.62 0.73 -1.74
C GLY A 81 1.44 1.05 -2.99
N GLY A 82 0.85 0.81 -4.17
CA GLY A 82 1.51 0.99 -5.46
C GLY A 82 1.88 2.45 -5.76
N ASP A 83 1.00 3.39 -5.39
CA ASP A 83 1.24 4.83 -5.59
C ASP A 83 2.48 5.29 -4.82
N PHE A 84 2.73 4.69 -3.66
CA PHE A 84 3.93 4.96 -2.89
C PHE A 84 5.19 4.51 -3.63
N ILE A 85 5.21 3.28 -4.15
CA ILE A 85 6.35 2.74 -4.91
C ILE A 85 6.60 3.58 -6.16
N GLU A 86 5.55 4.01 -6.86
CA GLU A 86 5.68 4.87 -8.03
C GLU A 86 6.35 6.20 -7.69
N ASN A 87 5.89 6.84 -6.62
CA ASN A 87 6.47 8.11 -6.15
C ASN A 87 7.89 7.93 -5.62
N LEU A 88 8.18 6.81 -4.97
CA LEU A 88 9.52 6.43 -4.54
C LEU A 88 10.48 6.32 -5.73
N TYR A 89 10.04 5.64 -6.79
CA TYR A 89 10.78 5.49 -8.02
C TYR A 89 11.06 6.84 -8.70
N LYS A 90 10.07 7.74 -8.74
CA LYS A 90 10.25 9.12 -9.25
C LYS A 90 11.31 9.90 -8.47
N ILE A 91 11.31 9.78 -7.14
CA ILE A 91 12.31 10.43 -6.27
C ILE A 91 13.71 9.88 -6.55
N ILE A 92 13.87 8.56 -6.61
CA ILE A 92 15.17 7.91 -6.86
C ILE A 92 15.74 8.32 -8.22
N LEU A 93 14.90 8.34 -9.26
CA LEU A 93 15.31 8.74 -10.61
C LEU A 93 15.40 10.25 -10.84
N LYS A 94 15.00 11.07 -9.85
CA LYS A 94 14.90 12.53 -9.97
C LYS A 94 14.09 12.99 -11.20
N LYS A 95 13.13 12.17 -11.66
CA LYS A 95 12.24 12.49 -12.79
C LYS A 95 10.83 12.75 -12.27
N PRO A 96 10.17 13.86 -12.67
CA PRO A 96 8.81 14.17 -12.21
C PRO A 96 7.75 13.21 -12.77
N SER A 97 8.07 12.50 -13.86
CA SER A 97 7.16 11.60 -14.55
C SER A 97 7.90 10.40 -15.14
N ILE A 98 7.31 9.21 -15.00
CA ILE A 98 7.78 7.98 -15.66
C ILE A 98 7.50 8.03 -17.18
N TYR A 99 6.51 8.85 -17.59
CA TYR A 99 6.05 8.96 -18.98
C TYR A 99 6.66 10.13 -19.75
N SER A 100 7.67 10.83 -19.19
CA SER A 100 8.37 11.86 -19.98
C SER A 100 9.17 11.18 -21.07
N LYS A 101 8.85 11.49 -22.34
CA LYS A 101 9.77 11.30 -23.47
C LYS A 101 11.10 11.99 -23.19
#